data_AF-A0A7V0WEB9-F1
#
_entry.id   AF-A0A7V0WEB9-F1
#
_cell.length_a   1.000
_cell.length_b   1.000
_cell.length_c   1.000
_cell.angle_alpha   90.00
_cell.angle_beta   90.00
_cell.angle_gamma   90.00
#
_symmetry.space_group_name_H-M   'P 1'
#
loop_
_entity.id
_entity.type
_entity.pdbx_description
1 polymer ?
#
loop_
_entity_poly.entity_id
_entity_poly.type
_entity_poly.pdbx_seq_one_letter_code
_entity_poly.pdbx_strand_id
1 'polypeptide(L)' 'NVVLHSFNHLSVSKAPPELARELIEGAKQRLARADFNIVETPFGYLNEWKIHVAGDSLAKVFKEL' A
#
# COMPACT_ATOMS: atom_id res chain seq x y z
N ASN A 1 -5.21 -2.04 12.11
CA ASN A 1 -5.34 -2.71 10.80
C ASN A 1 -4.79 -1.81 9.72
N VAL A 2 -3.92 -2.31 8.85
CA VAL A 2 -3.34 -1.59 7.70
C VAL A 2 -3.44 -2.49 6.47
N VAL A 3 -3.83 -1.92 5.33
CA VAL A 3 -3.85 -2.62 4.04
C VAL A 3 -2.73 -2.08 3.17
N LEU A 4 -1.86 -2.97 2.69
CA LEU A 4 -0.87 -2.67 1.66
C LEU A 4 -1.46 -3.06 0.30
N HIS A 5 -1.73 -2.06 -0.54
CA HIS A 5 -2.22 -2.25 -1.90
C HIS A 5 -1.21 -1.69 -2.90
N SER A 6 -0.74 -2.52 -3.83
CA SER A 6 0.13 -2.08 -4.92
C SER A 6 -0.69 -1.29 -5.93
N PHE A 7 -0.43 0.01 -6.04
CA PHE A 7 -1.22 0.93 -6.86
C PHE A 7 -0.33 1.74 -7.80
N ASN A 8 -0.12 1.21 -9.01
CA ASN A 8 0.85 1.70 -10.00
C ASN A 8 0.46 3.02 -10.70
N HIS A 9 -0.73 3.56 -10.41
CA HIS A 9 -1.28 4.75 -11.06
C HIS A 9 -0.99 6.06 -10.30
N LEU A 10 -0.36 6.00 -9.13
CA LEU A 10 -0.06 7.19 -8.30
C LEU A 10 1.16 7.99 -8.76
N SER A 11 2.00 7.41 -9.61
CA SER A 11 3.23 8.03 -10.08
C SER A 11 3.32 7.97 -11.61
N VAL A 12 3.98 8.97 -12.18
CA VAL A 12 4.33 9.02 -13.60
C VAL A 12 5.51 8.09 -13.90
N SER A 13 6.41 7.90 -12.94
CA SER A 13 7.56 6.98 -13.03
C SER A 13 7.32 5.72 -12.21
N LYS A 14 7.92 4.60 -12.66
CA LYS A 14 7.69 3.27 -12.08
C LYS A 14 9.02 2.58 -11.81
N ALA A 15 9.13 1.98 -10.63
CA ALA A 15 10.23 1.09 -10.30
C ALA A 15 10.06 -0.27 -11.02
N PRO A 16 11.15 -1.03 -11.23
CA PRO A 16 11.06 -2.44 -11.59
C PRO A 16 10.19 -3.22 -10.60
N PRO A 17 9.41 -4.23 -11.06
CA PRO A 17 8.51 -5.00 -10.20
C PRO A 17 9.20 -5.64 -8.99
N GLU A 18 10.43 -6.12 -9.16
CA GLU A 18 11.24 -6.78 -8.14
C GLU A 18 11.57 -5.80 -7.00
N LEU A 19 12.03 -4.60 -7.38
CA LEU A 19 12.32 -3.53 -6.41
C LEU A 19 11.06 -3.08 -5.67
N ALA A 20 9.93 -2.91 -6.38
CA ALA A 20 8.66 -2.55 -5.76
C ALA A 20 8.18 -3.62 -4.77
N ARG A 21 8.39 -4.91 -5.08
CA ARG A 21 8.06 -6.03 -4.20
C ARG A 21 8.89 -6.04 -2.93
N GLU A 22 10.20 -5.81 -3.06
CA GLU A 22 11.11 -5.70 -1.91
C GLU A 22 10.74 -4.53 -0.99
N LEU A 23 10.36 -3.38 -1.57
CA LEU A 23 9.91 -2.21 -0.82
C LEU A 23 8.64 -2.50 0.00
N ILE A 24 7.64 -3.15 -0.62
CA ILE A 24 6.40 -3.53 0.07
C ILE A 24 6.69 -4.52 1.21
N GLU A 25 7.56 -5.51 0.98
CA GLU A 25 7.95 -6.47 2.01
C GLU A 25 8.67 -5.79 3.19
N GLY A 26 9.59 -4.87 2.90
CA GLY A 26 10.25 -4.07 3.93
C GLY A 26 9.28 -3.21 4.75
N ALA A 27 8.31 -2.57 4.08
CA ALA A 27 7.27 -1.78 4.75
C ALA A 27 6.40 -2.67 5.65
N LYS A 28 5.96 -3.82 5.16
CA LYS A 28 5.20 -4.83 5.90
C LYS A 28 5.92 -5.27 7.17
N GLN A 29 7.20 -5.63 7.08
CA GLN A 29 7.99 -6.05 8.24
C GLN A 29 8.16 -4.93 9.27
N ARG A 30 8.33 -3.68 8.83
CA ARG A 30 8.44 -2.52 9.74
C ARG A 30 7.13 -2.24 10.47
N LEU A 31 6.00 -2.28 9.75
CA LEU A 31 4.68 -2.10 10.33
C LEU A 31 4.32 -3.26 11.28
N ALA A 32 4.69 -4.49 10.94
CA ALA A 32 4.44 -5.66 11.79
C ALA A 32 5.20 -5.56 13.11
N ARG A 33 6.46 -5.07 13.05
CA ARG A 33 7.28 -4.77 14.24
C ARG A 33 6.73 -3.64 15.11
N ALA A 34 5.84 -2.82 14.58
CA ALA A 34 5.12 -1.79 15.32
C ALA A 34 3.71 -2.26 15.73
N ASP A 35 3.48 -3.57 15.79
CA ASP A 35 2.24 -4.23 16.24
C ASP A 35 1.00 -3.89 15.40
N PHE A 36 1.16 -3.50 14.13
CA PHE A 36 0.03 -3.37 13.21
C PHE A 36 -0.39 -4.73 12.64
N ASN A 37 -1.70 -5.01 12.67
CA ASN A 37 -2.30 -6.07 11.87
C ASN A 37 -2.33 -5.67 10.39
N ILE A 38 -1.65 -6.44 9.53
CA ILE A 38 -1.45 -6.08 8.12
C ILE A 38 -2.10 -7.11 7.20
N VAL A 39 -2.77 -6.61 6.16
CA VAL A 39 -3.22 -7.39 5.02
C VAL A 39 -2.60 -6.81 3.75
N GLU A 40 -2.16 -7.67 2.84
CA GLU A 40 -1.57 -7.27 1.56
C GLU A 40 -2.41 -7.88 0.43
N THR A 41 -2.79 -7.07 -0.56
CA THR A 41 -3.46 -7.59 -1.76
C THR A 41 -2.44 -8.27 -2.68
N PRO A 42 -2.82 -9.28 -3.48
CA PRO A 42 -1.92 -9.91 -4.45
C PRO A 42 -1.18 -8.89 -5.33
N PHE A 43 0.16 -8.88 -5.25
CA PHE A 43 1.01 -7.98 -6.03
C PHE A 43 1.05 -8.37 -7.51
N GLY A 44 0.90 -7.39 -8.40
CA GLY A 44 0.96 -7.61 -9.86
C GLY A 44 -0.34 -8.11 -10.49
N TYR A 45 -1.42 -8.24 -9.71
CA TYR A 45 -2.73 -8.64 -10.19
C TYR A 45 -3.66 -7.44 -10.35
N LEU A 46 -4.60 -7.56 -11.29
CA LEU A 46 -5.78 -6.70 -11.31
C LEU A 46 -6.73 -7.18 -10.20
N ASN A 47 -6.88 -6.36 -9.16
CA ASN A 47 -7.73 -6.68 -8.01
C ASN A 47 -9.01 -5.86 -8.05
N GLU A 48 -10.16 -6.52 -7.84
CA GLU A 48 -11.42 -5.84 -7.56
C GLU A 48 -11.57 -5.66 -6.04
N TRP A 49 -11.92 -4.45 -5.60
CA TRP A 49 -12.11 -4.16 -4.18
C TRP A 49 -13.13 -3.05 -3.96
N LYS A 50 -13.68 -3.00 -2.74
CA LYS A 50 -14.59 -1.95 -2.28
C LYS A 50 -14.04 -1.33 -1.00
N ILE A 51 -13.99 0.00 -0.95
CA ILE A 51 -13.61 0.74 0.26
C ILE A 51 -14.72 1.72 0.65
N HIS A 52 -14.96 1.84 1.95
CA HIS A 52 -15.74 2.93 2.51
C HIS A 52 -14.76 3.87 3.21
N VAL A 53 -14.66 5.10 2.71
CA VAL A 53 -13.73 6.09 3.25
C VAL A 53 -14.46 6.97 4.26
N ALA A 54 -13.86 7.17 5.44
CA ALA A 54 -14.37 8.14 6.41
C ALA A 54 -14.35 9.57 5.80
N GLY A 55 -15.32 10.42 6.17
CA GLY A 55 -15.51 11.72 5.53
C GLY A 55 -14.53 12.81 5.93
N ASP A 56 -13.90 12.70 7.11
CA ASP A 56 -13.19 13.82 7.73
C ASP A 56 -11.70 13.91 7.33
N SER A 57 -11.15 15.13 7.45
CA SER A 57 -9.83 15.62 6.98
C SER A 57 -8.70 14.58 6.80
N LEU A 58 -8.41 13.75 7.80
CA LEU A 58 -7.28 12.81 7.76
C LEU A 58 -7.58 11.46 7.09
N ALA A 59 -8.80 11.25 6.61
CA ALA A 59 -9.19 9.99 5.97
C ALA A 59 -8.57 9.80 4.58
N LYS A 60 -8.08 10.87 3.96
CA LYS A 60 -7.42 10.85 2.64
C LYS A 60 -6.15 11.69 2.70
N VAL A 61 -5.00 11.04 2.73
CA VAL A 61 -3.69 11.70 2.76
C VAL A 61 -2.84 11.17 1.62
N PHE A 62 -2.17 12.07 0.90
CA PHE A 62 -1.15 11.75 -0.08
C PHE A 62 0.23 12.19 0.44
N LYS A 63 1.25 11.37 0.20
CA LYS A 63 2.62 11.67 0.58
C LYS A 63 3.58 11.27 -0.54
N GLU A 64 4.41 12.22 -0.95
CA GLU A 64 5.60 12.00 -1.77
C GLU A 64 6.81 11.85 -0.84
N LEU A 65 7.66 10.85 -1.11
CA LEU A 65 8.80 10.44 -0.30
C LEU A 65 10.12 10.64 -1.05
#